data_AF-A0A953RHB9-F1
#
_entry.id   AF-A0A953RHB9-F1
#
_cell.length_a   1.000
_cell.length_b   1.000
_cell.length_c   1.000
_cell.angle_alpha   90.00
_cell.angle_beta   90.00
_cell.angle_gamma   90.00
#
_symmetry.space_group_name_H-M   'P 1'
#
loop_
_entity.id
_entity.type
_entity.pdbx_description
1 polymer ?
#
loop_
_entity_poly.entity_id
_entity_poly.type
_entity_poly.pdbx_seq_one_letter_code
_entity_poly.pdbx_strand_id
1 'polypeptide(L)'
;MADRSPPAIPDDLRTRLETARLDLLALFRTLDRMNLAAGEIPQRLLQQLFELDADCAEALWALDQPAGSFDRHAMLRDTLAALNQLPKTAAQFRKRLPLRSQPTLAQLEERARKVLTPKEAYYVVPGRDPGNA
;
A
#
# COMPACT_ATOMS: atom_id res chain seq x y z
N MET A 1 31.89 13.99 -15.58
CA MET A 1 30.44 14.29 -15.64
C MET A 1 29.76 12.99 -16.00
N ALA A 2 29.11 12.35 -15.03
CA ALA A 2 28.46 11.05 -15.26
C ALA A 2 27.15 11.29 -16.00
N ASP A 3 27.02 10.64 -17.15
CA ASP A 3 25.85 10.60 -18.01
C ASP A 3 24.67 10.04 -17.19
N ARG A 4 23.86 10.93 -16.60
CA ARG A 4 22.68 10.55 -15.83
C ARG A 4 21.50 10.49 -16.79
N SER A 5 21.45 9.41 -17.56
CA SER A 5 20.18 8.98 -18.16
C SER A 5 19.11 8.95 -17.07
N PRO A 6 17.91 9.49 -17.31
CA PRO A 6 16.83 9.38 -16.34
C PRO A 6 16.57 7.89 -16.09
N PRO A 7 16.43 7.44 -14.82
CA PRO A 7 16.07 6.08 -14.50
C PRO A 7 14.74 5.84 -15.17
N ALA A 8 14.74 4.87 -16.07
CA ALA A 8 13.51 4.40 -16.66
C ALA A 8 12.60 3.96 -15.50
N ILE A 9 11.40 4.53 -15.45
CA ILE A 9 10.36 4.04 -14.55
C ILE A 9 10.12 2.57 -14.94
N PRO A 10 10.24 1.61 -14.02
CA PRO A 10 9.98 0.22 -14.35
C PRO A 10 8.55 0.04 -14.87
N ASP A 11 8.39 -0.68 -15.97
CA ASP A 11 7.08 -0.88 -16.62
C ASP A 11 6.07 -1.58 -15.68
N ASP A 12 6.57 -2.38 -14.72
CA ASP A 12 5.79 -3.09 -13.72
C ASP A 12 5.49 -2.27 -12.45
N LEU A 13 6.05 -1.06 -12.31
CA LEU A 13 5.94 -0.28 -11.08
C LEU A 13 4.49 0.02 -10.71
N ARG A 14 3.66 0.41 -11.69
CA ARG A 14 2.24 0.70 -11.47
C ARG A 14 1.52 -0.53 -10.91
N THR A 15 1.69 -1.69 -11.55
CA THR A 15 1.04 -2.94 -11.12
C THR A 15 1.51 -3.38 -9.74
N ARG A 16 2.79 -3.17 -9.40
CA ARG A 16 3.32 -3.46 -8.06
C ARG A 16 2.72 -2.56 -7.00
N LEU A 17 2.57 -1.27 -7.29
CA LEU A 17 1.91 -0.33 -6.38
C LEU A 17 0.44 -0.69 -6.19
N GLU A 18 -0.31 -0.90 -7.27
CA GLU A 18 -1.71 -1.32 -7.20
C GLU A 18 -1.86 -2.59 -6.36
N THR A 19 -1.02 -3.61 -6.59
CA THR A 19 -1.06 -4.85 -5.83
C THR A 19 -0.81 -4.62 -4.34
N ALA A 20 0.24 -3.85 -4.00
CA ALA A 20 0.59 -3.55 -2.62
C ALA A 20 -0.54 -2.80 -1.89
N ARG A 21 -1.17 -1.84 -2.56
CA ARG A 21 -2.31 -1.09 -2.02
C ARG A 21 -3.54 -1.96 -1.81
N LEU A 22 -3.86 -2.86 -2.74
CA LEU A 22 -4.97 -3.79 -2.58
C LEU A 22 -4.74 -4.77 -1.42
N ASP A 23 -3.50 -5.22 -1.23
CA ASP A 23 -3.15 -6.10 -0.10
C ASP A 23 -3.29 -5.37 1.25
N LEU A 24 -2.88 -4.10 1.32
CA LEU A 24 -3.07 -3.25 2.49
C LEU A 24 -4.56 -2.97 2.77
N LEU A 25 -5.33 -2.65 1.73
CA LEU A 25 -6.77 -2.42 1.86
C LEU A 25 -7.51 -3.69 2.33
N ALA A 26 -7.09 -4.88 1.86
CA ALA A 26 -7.62 -6.14 2.35
C ALA A 26 -7.32 -6.35 3.84
N LEU A 27 -6.09 -6.02 4.27
CA LEU A 27 -5.69 -6.06 5.67
C LEU A 27 -6.52 -5.09 6.53
N PHE A 28 -6.64 -3.82 6.14
CA PHE A 28 -7.39 -2.81 6.89
C PHE A 28 -8.88 -3.15 7.01
N ARG A 29 -9.53 -3.52 5.90
CA ARG A 29 -10.94 -3.97 5.93
C ARG A 29 -11.15 -5.19 6.80
N THR A 30 -10.15 -6.05 6.88
CA THR A 30 -10.21 -7.22 7.75
C THR A 30 -10.13 -6.80 9.21
N LEU A 31 -9.21 -5.91 9.56
CA LEU A 31 -9.11 -5.37 10.92
C LEU A 31 -10.39 -4.70 11.38
N ASP A 32 -11.04 -3.90 10.52
CA ASP A 32 -12.31 -3.24 10.83
C ASP A 32 -13.45 -4.23 11.16
N ARG A 33 -13.37 -5.45 10.63
CA ARG A 33 -14.35 -6.53 10.87
C ARG A 33 -14.00 -7.37 12.10
N MET A 34 -12.79 -7.25 12.62
CA MET A 34 -12.35 -8.02 13.76
C MET A 34 -12.69 -7.29 15.06
N ASN A 35 -13.25 -8.03 16.01
CA ASN A 35 -13.50 -7.51 17.35
C ASN A 35 -12.22 -7.57 18.20
N LEU A 36 -11.23 -6.74 17.83
CA LEU A 36 -9.98 -6.58 18.57
C LEU A 36 -10.09 -5.38 19.50
N ALA A 37 -9.65 -5.52 20.74
CA ALA A 37 -9.49 -4.36 21.62
C ALA A 37 -8.34 -3.47 21.12
N ALA A 38 -8.42 -2.16 21.38
CA ALA A 38 -7.39 -1.22 20.95
C ALA A 38 -5.97 -1.58 21.45
N GLY A 39 -5.87 -2.20 22.63
CA GLY A 39 -4.61 -2.68 23.20
C GLY A 39 -4.07 -3.98 22.58
N GLU A 40 -4.88 -4.70 21.80
CA GLU A 40 -4.45 -5.89 21.05
C GLU A 40 -3.87 -5.52 19.67
N ILE A 41 -4.16 -4.32 19.18
CA ILE A 41 -3.67 -3.84 17.89
C ILE A 41 -2.30 -3.18 18.08
N PRO A 42 -1.26 -3.62 17.36
CA PRO A 42 0.06 -3.00 17.40
C PRO A 42 0.06 -1.60 16.76
N GLN A 43 -0.35 -0.58 17.51
CA GLN A 43 -0.61 0.77 17.00
C GLN A 43 0.55 1.37 16.20
N ARG A 44 1.80 1.20 16.65
CA ARG A 44 2.98 1.69 15.91
C ARG A 44 3.16 1.03 14.55
N LEU A 45 2.93 -0.28 14.47
CA LEU A 45 3.02 -1.00 13.19
C LEU A 45 1.83 -0.66 12.29
N LEU A 46 0.65 -0.44 12.86
CA LEU A 46 -0.52 0.03 12.12
C LEU A 46 -0.24 1.40 11.49
N GLN A 47 0.31 2.33 12.26
CA GLN A 47 0.71 3.65 11.76
C GLN A 47 1.72 3.54 10.61
N GLN A 48 2.76 2.72 10.76
CA GLN A 48 3.73 2.47 9.68
C GLN A 48 3.11 1.89 8.42
N LEU A 49 2.09 1.02 8.55
CA LEU A 49 1.36 0.50 7.38
C LEU A 49 0.55 1.58 6.69
N PHE A 50 -0.04 2.53 7.43
CA PHE A 50 -0.72 3.68 6.84
C PHE A 50 0.25 4.63 6.12
N GLU A 51 1.41 4.90 6.72
CA GLU A 51 2.47 5.70 6.10
C GLU A 51 2.92 5.06 4.76
N LEU A 52 3.18 3.75 4.77
CA LEU A 52 3.58 3.03 3.55
C LEU A 52 2.46 2.95 2.50
N ASP A 53 1.18 2.88 2.89
CA ASP A 53 0.07 2.98 1.93
C ASP A 53 -0.03 4.37 1.32
N ALA A 54 0.19 5.42 2.13
CA ALA A 54 0.21 6.80 1.67
C ALA A 54 1.35 7.04 0.66
N ASP A 55 2.56 6.52 0.94
CA ASP A 55 3.69 6.57 0.01
C ASP A 55 3.35 5.89 -1.34
N CYS A 56 2.65 4.76 -1.29
CA CYS A 56 2.19 4.08 -2.51
C CYS A 56 1.12 4.87 -3.27
N ALA A 57 0.20 5.51 -2.56
CA ALA A 57 -0.84 6.36 -3.13
C ALA A 57 -0.24 7.58 -3.84
N GLU A 58 0.73 8.24 -3.18
CA GLU A 58 1.46 9.37 -3.72
C GLU A 58 2.27 8.95 -4.95
N ALA A 59 2.93 7.80 -4.91
CA ALA A 59 3.64 7.28 -6.08
C ALA A 59 2.69 7.02 -7.28
N LEU A 60 1.51 6.44 -7.04
CA LEU A 60 0.51 6.24 -8.11
C LEU A 60 0.04 7.56 -8.70
N TRP A 61 -0.24 8.55 -7.85
CA TRP A 61 -0.60 9.90 -8.28
C TRP A 61 0.51 10.54 -9.12
N ALA A 62 1.74 10.42 -8.65
CA ALA A 62 2.93 11.00 -9.26
C ALA A 62 3.18 10.41 -10.66
N LEU A 63 2.93 9.11 -10.86
CA LEU A 63 3.04 8.46 -12.17
C LEU A 63 2.10 9.05 -13.23
N ASP A 64 1.01 9.71 -12.85
CA ASP A 64 0.08 10.37 -13.77
C ASP A 64 0.45 11.83 -14.07
N GLN A 65 1.44 12.40 -13.37
CA GLN A 65 1.84 13.79 -13.56
C GLN A 65 2.77 13.99 -14.77
N PRO A 66 2.73 15.16 -15.41
CA PRO A 66 3.61 15.48 -16.53
C PRO A 66 5.09 15.42 -16.13
N ALA A 67 5.96 15.26 -17.13
CA ALA A 67 7.40 15.28 -16.90
C ALA A 67 7.84 16.66 -16.38
N GLY A 68 8.65 16.66 -15.31
CA GLY A 68 9.19 17.88 -14.69
C GLY A 68 8.43 18.37 -13.45
N SER A 69 7.31 17.75 -13.05
CA SER A 69 6.54 18.18 -11.87
C SER A 69 7.25 17.92 -10.52
N PHE A 70 8.17 16.96 -10.46
CA PHE A 70 8.91 16.58 -9.26
C PHE A 70 10.18 15.79 -9.61
N ASP A 71 11.05 15.57 -8.63
CA ASP A 71 12.23 14.72 -8.76
C ASP A 71 11.81 13.24 -8.84
N ARG A 72 11.72 12.73 -10.07
CA ARG A 72 11.39 11.33 -10.37
C ARG A 72 12.40 10.34 -9.78
N HIS A 73 13.67 10.72 -9.63
CA HIS A 73 14.67 9.84 -9.05
C HIS A 73 14.44 9.66 -7.55
N ALA A 74 14.24 10.78 -6.85
CA ALA A 74 13.94 10.76 -5.42
C ALA A 74 12.66 9.96 -5.15
N MET A 75 11.59 10.26 -5.89
CA MET A 75 10.34 9.53 -5.82
C MET A 75 10.54 8.03 -6.07
N LEU A 76 11.19 7.62 -7.18
CA LEU A 76 11.40 6.19 -7.49
C LEU A 76 12.18 5.46 -6.39
N ARG A 77 13.21 6.08 -5.84
CA ARG A 77 14.00 5.49 -4.76
C ARG A 77 13.14 5.25 -3.53
N ASP A 78 12.35 6.25 -3.14
CA ASP A 78 11.54 6.21 -1.92
C ASP A 78 10.38 5.22 -2.10
N THR A 79 9.72 5.21 -3.27
CA THR A 79 8.69 4.23 -3.65
C THR A 79 9.20 2.78 -3.61
N LEU A 80 10.39 2.52 -4.17
CA LEU A 80 10.99 1.18 -4.14
C LEU A 80 11.36 0.76 -2.71
N ALA A 81 11.79 1.70 -1.87
CA ALA A 81 12.03 1.44 -0.47
C ALA A 81 10.73 1.06 0.26
N ALA A 82 9.64 1.80 0.06
CA ALA A 82 8.33 1.49 0.62
C ALA A 82 7.83 0.11 0.20
N LEU A 83 7.89 -0.22 -1.11
CA LEU A 83 7.51 -1.53 -1.63
C LEU A 83 8.34 -2.68 -1.03
N ASN A 84 9.62 -2.46 -0.75
CA ASN A 84 10.50 -3.45 -0.12
C ASN A 84 10.23 -3.61 1.39
N GLN A 85 9.75 -2.57 2.05
CA GLN A 85 9.43 -2.58 3.48
C GLN A 85 8.06 -3.20 3.76
N LEU A 86 7.08 -2.95 2.89
CA LEU A 86 5.68 -3.34 3.08
C LEU A 86 5.47 -4.81 3.48
N PRO A 87 6.00 -5.82 2.75
CA PRO A 87 5.80 -7.21 3.13
C PRO A 87 6.35 -7.54 4.52
N LYS A 88 7.47 -6.90 4.89
CA LYS A 88 8.11 -7.11 6.20
C LYS A 88 7.27 -6.50 7.31
N THR A 89 6.83 -5.25 7.16
CA THR A 89 6.00 -4.55 8.14
C THR A 89 4.67 -5.26 8.31
N ALA A 90 4.02 -5.68 7.22
CA ALA A 90 2.76 -6.40 7.27
C ALA A 90 2.90 -7.77 7.93
N ALA A 91 3.98 -8.51 7.65
CA ALA A 91 4.26 -9.79 8.33
C ALA A 91 4.52 -9.59 9.84
N GLN A 92 5.23 -8.54 10.23
CA GLN A 92 5.45 -8.22 11.64
C GLN A 92 4.13 -7.84 12.33
N PHE A 93 3.29 -7.04 11.68
CA PHE A 93 1.97 -6.67 12.18
C PHE A 93 1.12 -7.92 12.44
N ARG A 94 1.00 -8.82 11.46
CA ARG A 94 0.25 -10.09 11.59
C ARG A 94 0.76 -10.96 12.74
N LYS A 95 2.08 -11.05 12.93
CA LYS A 95 2.70 -11.82 14.02
C LYS A 95 2.44 -11.24 15.40
N ARG A 96 2.22 -9.93 15.50
CA ARG A 96 1.99 -9.23 16.76
C ARG A 96 0.52 -9.21 17.19
N LEU A 97 -0.39 -9.60 16.29
CA LEU A 97 -1.79 -9.79 16.64
C LEU A 97 -1.99 -11.05 17.51
N PRO A 98 -3.06 -11.08 18.34
CA PRO A 98 -3.39 -12.22 19.16
C PRO A 98 -3.46 -13.53 18.36
N LEU A 99 -2.90 -14.63 18.88
CA LEU A 99 -2.91 -15.95 18.23
C LEU A 99 -4.33 -16.40 17.85
N ARG A 100 -5.33 -16.11 18.70
CA ARG A 100 -6.75 -16.42 18.45
C ARG A 100 -7.31 -15.78 17.18
N SER A 101 -6.69 -14.68 16.73
CA SER A 101 -7.21 -13.85 15.64
C SER A 101 -6.53 -14.16 14.30
N GLN A 102 -5.38 -14.84 14.31
CA GLN A 102 -4.60 -15.18 13.11
C GLN A 102 -5.34 -16.06 12.08
N PRO A 103 -6.06 -17.15 12.45
CA PRO A 103 -6.77 -17.95 11.45
C PRO A 103 -7.94 -17.19 10.82
N THR A 104 -8.65 -16.39 11.61
CA THR A 104 -9.75 -15.55 11.13
C THR A 104 -9.24 -14.43 10.22
N LEU A 105 -8.12 -13.81 10.59
CA LEU A 105 -7.44 -12.78 9.82
C LEU A 105 -7.07 -13.31 8.42
N ALA A 106 -6.41 -14.46 8.32
CA ALA A 106 -6.01 -15.03 7.04
C ALA A 106 -7.22 -15.30 6.11
N GLN A 107 -8.30 -15.87 6.64
CA GLN A 107 -9.51 -16.15 5.86
C GLN A 107 -10.22 -14.86 5.39
N LEU A 108 -10.29 -13.85 6.26
CA LEU A 108 -10.94 -12.58 5.94
C LEU A 108 -10.09 -11.75 4.96
N GLU A 109 -8.77 -11.74 5.10
CA GLU A 109 -7.86 -11.08 4.16
C GLU A 109 -8.00 -11.69 2.76
N GLU A 110 -8.00 -13.03 2.65
CA GLU A 110 -8.18 -13.70 1.36
C GLU A 110 -9.55 -13.37 0.72
N ARG A 111 -10.61 -13.38 1.52
CA ARG A 111 -11.95 -12.99 1.06
C ARG A 111 -12.01 -11.52 0.64
N ALA A 112 -11.43 -10.62 1.42
CA ALA A 112 -11.37 -9.21 1.09
C ALA A 112 -10.61 -9.02 -0.23
N ARG A 113 -9.46 -9.69 -0.40
CA ARG A 113 -8.65 -9.59 -1.61
C ARG A 113 -9.36 -10.08 -2.87
N LYS A 114 -10.22 -11.10 -2.76
CA LYS A 114 -11.05 -11.63 -3.85
C LYS A 114 -12.17 -10.68 -4.30
N VAL A 115 -12.69 -9.88 -3.38
CA VAL A 115 -13.77 -8.91 -3.66
C VAL A 115 -13.21 -7.58 -4.16
N LEU A 116 -11.96 -7.27 -3.82
CA LEU A 116 -11.30 -6.04 -4.21
C LEU A 116 -11.11 -5.91 -5.74
N THR A 117 -11.55 -4.78 -6.28
CA THR A 117 -11.35 -4.44 -7.69
C THR A 117 -10.09 -3.58 -7.89
N PRO A 118 -9.46 -3.59 -9.09
CA PRO A 118 -8.29 -2.74 -9.36
C PRO A 118 -8.53 -1.24 -9.14
N LYS A 119 -9.78 -0.77 -9.31
CA LYS A 119 -10.14 0.65 -9.07
C LYS A 119 -9.95 1.05 -7.61
N GLU A 120 -10.06 0.11 -6.66
CA GLU A 120 -9.97 0.40 -5.23
C GLU A 120 -8.54 0.76 -4.79
N ALA A 121 -7.53 0.42 -5.59
CA ALA A 121 -6.16 0.89 -5.38
C ALA A 121 -6.02 2.42 -5.49
N TYR A 122 -7.04 3.12 -6.00
CA TYR A 122 -7.04 4.56 -6.25
C TYR A 122 -7.98 5.37 -5.34
N TYR A 123 -8.72 4.74 -4.42
CA TYR A 123 -9.77 5.39 -3.63
C TYR A 123 -9.34 6.58 -2.77
N VAL A 124 -8.05 6.71 -2.45
CA VAL A 124 -7.50 7.86 -1.71
C VAL A 124 -6.43 8.59 -2.52
N VAL A 125 -6.35 8.34 -3.83
CA VAL A 125 -5.48 9.08 -4.75
C VAL A 125 -6.21 10.35 -5.19
N PRO A 126 -5.71 11.55 -4.86
CA PRO A 126 -6.35 12.80 -5.27
C PRO A 126 -6.58 12.86 -6.79
N GLY A 127 -7.81 13.15 -7.22
CA GLY A 127 -8.17 13.26 -8.65
C GLY A 127 -8.55 11.96 -9.34
N ARG A 128 -8.59 10.81 -8.64
CA ARG A 128 -9.09 9.52 -9.15
C ARG A 128 -10.26 8.96 -8.32
N ASP A 129 -11.15 9.83 -7.86
CA ASP A 129 -12.39 9.39 -7.20
C ASP A 129 -13.22 8.47 -8.13
N PRO A 130 -13.66 7.30 -7.65
CA PRO A 130 -14.48 6.36 -8.43
C PRO A 130 -15.88 6.90 -8.78
N GLY A 131 -16.26 8.06 -8.23
CA GLY A 131 -17.55 8.73 -8.48
C GLY A 131 -17.55 9.69 -9.68
N ASN A 132 -16.43 9.85 -10.40
CA ASN A 132 -16.31 10.71 -11.58
C ASN A 132 -16.02 9.89 -12.86
N ALA A 133 -16.80 8.85 -13.10
CA ALA A 133 -16.85 8.15 -14.39
C ALA A 133 -18.29 8.01 -14.88
#